data_AF-A0A392U9B2-F1
#
_entry.id   AF-A0A392U9B2-F1
#
_cell.length_a   1.000
_cell.length_b   1.000
_cell.length_c   1.000
_cell.angle_alpha   90.00
_cell.angle_beta   90.00
_cell.angle_gamma   90.00
#
_symmetry.space_group_name_H-M   'P 1'
#
loop_
_entity.id
_entity.type
_entity.pdbx_description
1 polymer ?
#
loop_
_entity_poly.entity_id
_entity_poly.type
_entity_poly.pdbx_seq_one_letter_code
_entity_poly.pdbx_strand_id
1 'polypeptide(L)' 'MKSDNAYSVEVGTKKKPLPKPKWMKESIPGGEKYVQIKKKLRELKLHTVCEEAKCPNLGE' A
#
# COMPACT_ATOMS: atom_id res chain seq x y z
N MET A 1 -6.24 -5.41 36.46
CA MET A 1 -6.28 -4.22 35.60
C MET A 1 -4.87 -3.99 35.08
N LYS A 2 -4.51 -4.53 33.90
CA LYS A 2 -3.18 -4.31 33.31
C LYS A 2 -3.33 -3.24 32.23
N SER A 3 -2.44 -2.26 32.30
CA SER A 3 -2.48 -0.96 31.66
C SER A 3 -2.44 -1.03 30.13
N ASP A 4 -3.38 -0.34 29.49
CA ASP A 4 -3.60 -0.29 28.03
C ASP A 4 -2.55 0.52 27.24
N ASN A 5 -1.29 0.62 27.69
CA ASN A 5 -0.30 1.53 27.07
C ASN A 5 0.93 0.85 26.45
N ALA A 6 0.90 -0.46 26.24
CA ALA A 6 2.04 -1.20 25.69
C ALA A 6 2.21 -1.07 24.16
N TYR A 7 1.30 -0.39 23.45
CA TYR A 7 1.27 -0.33 21.98
C TYR A 7 1.05 1.08 21.42
N SER A 8 1.47 2.12 22.14
CA SER A 8 1.36 3.49 21.65
C SER A 8 2.49 3.81 20.66
N VAL A 9 2.14 4.22 19.44
CA VAL A 9 3.09 4.65 18.40
C VAL A 9 2.83 6.10 18.00
N GLU A 10 3.89 6.89 17.85
CA GLU A 10 3.78 8.26 17.36
C GLU A 10 3.47 8.28 15.86
N VAL A 11 2.37 8.92 15.48
CA VAL A 11 1.94 9.07 14.08
C VAL A 11 1.93 10.54 13.69
N GLY A 12 2.39 10.82 12.45
CA GLY A 12 2.35 12.17 11.89
C GLY A 12 0.92 12.62 11.58
N THR A 13 0.71 13.92 11.54
CA THR A 13 -0.60 14.48 11.14
C THR A 13 -0.69 14.60 9.62
N LYS A 14 -1.91 14.71 9.07
CA LYS A 14 -2.10 14.92 7.61
C LYS A 14 -1.35 16.14 7.07
N LYS A 15 -1.22 17.20 7.89
CA LYS A 15 -0.48 18.43 7.54
C LYS A 15 1.04 18.28 7.70
N LYS A 16 1.49 17.34 8.53
CA LYS A 16 2.91 17.10 8.81
C LYS A 16 3.16 15.59 9.00
N PRO A 17 3.22 14.82 7.90
CA PRO A 17 3.42 13.38 7.97
C PRO A 17 4.83 13.05 8.44
N LEU A 18 4.97 12.00 9.26
CA LEU A 18 6.27 11.45 9.59
C LEU A 18 6.82 10.71 8.36
N PRO A 19 8.13 10.86 8.05
CA PRO A 19 8.72 10.17 6.92
C PRO A 19 8.70 8.65 7.14
N LYS A 20 8.33 7.90 6.10
CA LYS A 20 8.44 6.43 6.13
C LYS A 20 9.90 6.01 6.36
N PRO A 21 10.17 4.99 7.20
CA PRO A 21 11.49 4.40 7.34
C PRO A 21 12.03 3.89 6.00
N LYS A 22 13.37 3.86 5.83
CA LYS A 22 14.00 3.48 4.55
C LYS A 22 13.64 2.06 4.11
N TRP A 23 13.55 1.11 5.03
CA TRP A 23 13.22 -0.29 4.75
C TRP A 23 11.76 -0.52 4.31
N MET A 24 10.86 0.43 4.56
CA MET A 24 9.44 0.35 4.15
C MET A 24 9.20 1.03 2.79
N LYS A 25 10.25 1.55 2.15
CA LYS A 25 10.16 2.18 0.84
C LYS A 25 10.57 1.15 -0.20
N GLU A 26 9.59 0.64 -0.93
CA GLU A 26 9.80 -0.17 -2.12
C GLU A 26 9.42 0.64 -3.36
N SER A 27 10.17 0.45 -4.45
CA SER A 27 9.81 1.04 -5.74
C SER A 27 8.81 0.12 -6.42
N ILE A 28 7.66 0.63 -6.84
CA ILE A 28 6.64 -0.21 -7.50
C ILE A 28 7.24 -0.76 -8.82
N PRO A 29 7.46 -2.08 -8.95
CA PRO A 29 7.92 -2.66 -10.21
C PRO A 29 6.76 -2.66 -11.21
N GLY A 30 6.83 -1.85 -12.26
CA GLY A 30 5.86 -1.90 -13.35
C GLY A 30 6.21 -3.01 -14.34
N GLY A 31 5.82 -4.26 -14.06
CA GLY A 31 6.08 -5.40 -14.96
C GLY A 31 5.01 -5.61 -16.05
N GLU A 32 5.39 -6.23 -17.18
CA GLU A 32 4.47 -6.55 -18.29
C GLU A 32 3.27 -7.39 -17.84
N LYS A 33 3.48 -8.34 -16.91
CA LYS A 33 2.43 -9.19 -16.35
C LYS A 33 1.36 -8.39 -15.60
N TYR A 34 1.77 -7.39 -14.81
CA TYR A 34 0.84 -6.49 -14.15
C TYR A 34 0.00 -5.70 -15.16
N VAL A 35 0.62 -5.21 -16.24
CA VAL A 35 -0.10 -4.49 -17.31
C VAL A 35 -1.18 -5.38 -17.94
N GLN A 36 -0.87 -6.66 -18.20
CA GLN A 36 -1.84 -7.62 -18.73
C GLN A 36 -3.00 -7.88 -17.77
N ILE A 37 -2.72 -8.10 -16.47
CA ILE A 37 -3.74 -8.37 -15.46
C ILE A 37 -4.65 -7.15 -15.30
N LYS A 38 -4.06 -5.95 -15.20
CA LYS A 38 -4.80 -4.69 -15.13
C LYS A 38 -5.72 -4.47 -16.32
N LYS A 39 -5.25 -4.81 -17.53
CA LYS A 39 -6.07 -4.72 -18.73
C LYS A 39 -7.30 -5.63 -18.63
N LYS A 40 -7.11 -6.89 -18.25
CA LYS A 40 -8.21 -7.85 -18.07
C LYS A 40 -9.20 -7.43 -16.99
N LEU A 41 -8.74 -6.91 -15.86
CA LEU A 41 -9.61 -6.41 -14.78
C LEU A 41 -10.52 -5.27 -15.27
N ARG A 42 -9.97 -4.35 -16.08
CA ARG A 42 -10.74 -3.24 -16.66
C ARG A 42 -11.74 -3.69 -17.73
N GLU A 43 -11.36 -4.63 -18.59
CA GLU A 43 -12.26 -5.25 -19.57
C GLU A 43 -13.46 -5.90 -18.89
N LEU A 44 -13.22 -6.57 -17.74
CA LEU A 44 -14.25 -7.23 -16.93
C LEU A 44 -14.96 -6.29 -15.94
N LYS A 45 -14.57 -5.00 -15.88
CA LYS A 45 -15.10 -4.01 -14.90
C LYS A 45 -15.03 -4.49 -13.45
N LEU A 46 -13.94 -5.17 -13.09
CA LEU A 46 -13.70 -5.67 -11.74
C LEU A 46 -12.82 -4.71 -10.94
N HIS A 47 -13.09 -4.62 -9.64
CA HIS A 47 -12.28 -3.88 -8.69
C HIS A 47 -11.50 -4.86 -7.81
N THR A 48 -10.26 -4.49 -7.46
CA THR A 48 -9.43 -5.29 -6.57
C THR A 48 -8.90 -4.44 -5.42
N VAL A 49 -8.73 -5.06 -4.25
CA VAL A 49 -8.11 -4.40 -3.08
C VAL A 49 -6.72 -3.87 -3.43
N CYS A 50 -5.99 -4.58 -4.29
CA CYS A 50 -4.65 -4.17 -4.73
C CYS A 50 -4.65 -2.83 -5.46
N GLU A 51 -5.67 -2.55 -6.29
CA GLU A 51 -5.80 -1.28 -7.02
C GLU A 51 -6.34 -0.14 -6.15
N GLU A 52 -7.38 -0.41 -5.34
CA GLU A 52 -8.01 0.60 -4.48
C GLU A 52 -7.08 1.06 -3.35
N ALA A 53 -6.34 0.12 -2.74
CA ALA A 53 -5.43 0.41 -1.63
C ALA A 53 -4.06 0.95 -2.08
N LYS A 54 -3.81 1.07 -3.40
CA LYS A 54 -2.49 1.44 -3.96
C LYS A 54 -1.37 0.58 -3.37
N CYS A 55 -1.54 -0.74 -3.45
CA CYS A 55 -0.65 -1.70 -2.83
C CYS A 55 0.81 -1.47 -3.28
N PRO A 56 1.78 -1.37 -2.35
CA PRO A 56 3.19 -1.20 -2.72
C PRO A 56 3.78 -2.42 -3.43
N ASN A 57 3.17 -3.60 -3.29
CA ASN A 57 3.64 -4.88 -3.83
C ASN A 57 2.98 -5.24 -5.17
N LEU A 58 2.35 -4.29 -5.86
CA LEU A 58 1.55 -4.54 -7.06
C LEU A 58 2.37 -5.08 -8.26
N GLY A 59 3.70 -5.06 -8.16
CA GLY A 59 4.62 -5.51 -9.20
C GLY A 59 5.37 -6.81 -8.93
N GLU A 60 5.07 -7.49 -7.82
CA GLU A 60 5.52 -8.87 -7.56
C GLU A 60 4.82 -9.85 -8.52
#